data_AF-A0A6V8P2Q5-F1
#
_entry.id   AF-A0A6V8P2Q5-F1
#
_cell.length_a   1.000
_cell.length_b   1.000
_cell.length_c   1.000
_cell.angle_alpha   90.00
_cell.angle_beta   90.00
_cell.angle_gamma   90.00
#
_symmetry.space_group_name_H-M   'P 1'
#
loop_
_entity.id
_entity.type
_entity.pdbx_description
1 polymer ?
#
loop_
_entity_poly.entity_id
_entity_poly.type
_entity_poly.pdbx_seq_one_letter_code
_entity_poly.pdbx_strand_id
1 'polypeptide(L)' 'MLQRRKRSLELPQLLEKIIRVILHHHERYNGQGYPDGLEGENIPLGARILAVADSF' A
#
# COMPACT_ATOMS: atom_id res chain seq x y z
N MET A 1 -9.38 29.43 23.53
CA MET A 1 -9.54 27.96 23.45
C MET A 1 -9.17 27.51 22.03
N LEU A 2 -7.87 27.31 21.76
CA LEU A 2 -7.37 26.95 20.41
C LEU A 2 -7.45 25.43 20.22
N GLN A 3 -8.32 24.95 19.33
CA GLN A 3 -8.26 23.58 18.82
C GLN A 3 -8.09 23.61 17.30
N ARG A 4 -6.88 23.94 16.86
CA ARG A 4 -6.44 23.81 15.46
C ARG A 4 -5.02 23.27 15.48
N ARG A 5 -4.85 21.98 15.13
CA ARG A 5 -3.64 21.32 14.56
C ARG A 5 -3.67 19.80 14.83
N LYS A 6 -4.47 19.05 14.06
CA LYS A 6 -4.25 17.59 13.83
C LYS A 6 -4.38 17.18 12.36
N ARG A 7 -4.60 18.13 11.44
CA ARG A 7 -4.84 17.82 10.02
C ARG A 7 -3.55 17.60 9.22
N SER A 8 -2.38 17.99 9.74
CA SER A 8 -1.12 18.01 8.98
C SER A 8 -0.24 16.75 9.13
N LEU A 9 -0.38 15.96 10.20
CA LEU A 9 0.41 14.73 10.41
C LEU A 9 -0.27 13.47 9.86
N GLU A 10 -1.59 13.47 9.72
CA GLU A 10 -2.39 12.34 9.19
C GLU A 10 -2.16 12.14 7.68
N LEU A 11 -1.93 13.23 6.95
CA LEU A 11 -1.69 13.21 5.49
C LEU A 11 -0.40 12.45 5.13
N PRO A 12 0.77 12.73 5.74
CA PRO A 12 1.98 11.95 5.53
C PRO A 12 1.79 10.44 5.72
N GLN A 13 1.14 10.03 6.80
CA GLN A 13 0.97 8.61 7.15
C GLN A 13 0.01 7.91 6.17
N LEU A 14 -1.03 8.61 5.73
CA LEU A 14 -1.92 8.11 4.68
C LEU A 14 -1.16 7.95 3.36
N LEU A 15 -0.35 8.95 2.98
CA LEU A 15 0.46 8.90 1.76
C LEU A 15 1.46 7.75 1.80
N GLU A 16 2.15 7.51 2.91
CA GLU A 16 3.06 6.36 3.07
C GLU A 16 2.35 5.02 2.84
N LYS A 17 1.13 4.85 3.37
CA LYS A 17 0.32 3.64 3.15
C LYS A 17 -0.06 3.49 1.68
N ILE A 18 -0.47 4.58 1.03
CA ILE A 18 -0.85 4.57 -0.39
C ILE A 18 0.37 4.25 -1.27
N ILE A 19 1.53 4.86 -0.99
CA ILE A 19 2.78 4.60 -1.70
C ILE A 19 3.13 3.12 -1.62
N ARG A 20 3.02 2.49 -0.44
CA ARG A 20 3.24 1.04 -0.29
C ARG A 20 2.28 0.20 -1.12
N VAL A 21 1.00 0.59 -1.19
CA VAL A 21 0.02 -0.12 -2.04
C VAL A 21 0.40 -0.04 -3.51
N ILE A 22 0.72 1.16 -3.99
CA ILE A 22 1.10 1.39 -5.39
C ILE A 22 2.43 0.71 -5.71
N LEU A 23 3.41 0.72 -4.81
CA LEU A 23 4.72 0.12 -5.05
C LEU A 23 4.63 -1.41 -5.22
N HIS A 24 3.77 -2.07 -4.43
CA HIS A 24 3.75 -3.53 -4.33
C HIS A 24 2.56 -4.21 -5.04
N HIS A 25 1.74 -3.50 -5.82
CA HIS A 25 0.58 -4.14 -6.49
C HIS A 25 0.97 -5.11 -7.62
N HIS A 26 2.23 -5.13 -8.06
CA HIS A 26 2.77 -6.16 -8.96
C HIS A 26 3.46 -7.33 -8.23
N GLU A 27 3.48 -7.32 -6.90
CA GLU A 27 3.87 -8.51 -6.13
C GLU A 27 2.84 -9.62 -6.34
N ARG A 28 3.33 -10.86 -6.43
CA ARG A 28 2.47 -12.04 -6.68
C ARG A 28 2.43 -12.90 -5.42
N TYR A 29 1.27 -13.45 -5.10
CA TYR A 29 1.07 -14.20 -3.85
C TYR A 29 2.05 -15.37 -3.66
N ASN A 30 2.57 -15.93 -4.76
CA ASN A 30 3.56 -17.00 -4.79
C ASN A 30 5.03 -16.53 -4.76
N GLY A 31 5.30 -15.23 -4.50
CA GLY A 31 6.64 -14.67 -4.43
C GLY A 31 7.32 -14.40 -5.78
N GLN A 32 6.64 -14.65 -6.91
CA GLN A 32 7.21 -14.43 -8.26
C GLN A 32 6.93 -13.03 -8.81
N GLY A 33 6.60 -12.07 -7.94
CA GLY A 33 6.35 -10.68 -8.30
C GLY A 33 7.57 -9.80 -8.11
N TYR A 34 7.36 -8.49 -8.25
CA TYR A 34 8.37 -7.45 -8.08
C TYR A 34 7.73 -6.24 -7.39
N PRO A 35 8.51 -5.33 -6.77
CA PRO A 35 9.98 -5.21 -6.81
C PRO A 35 10.76 -6.02 -5.77
N ASP A 36 10.16 -6.35 -4.63
CA ASP A 36 10.88 -6.86 -3.46
C ASP A 36 10.74 -8.39 -3.31
N GLY A 37 9.90 -9.02 -4.13
CA GLY A 37 9.65 -10.46 -4.09
C GLY A 37 8.85 -10.87 -2.85
N LEU A 38 7.93 -10.00 -2.41
CA LEU A 38 7.08 -10.27 -1.26
C LEU A 38 6.13 -11.43 -1.57
N GLU A 39 5.93 -12.31 -0.59
CA GLU A 39 5.07 -13.48 -0.72
C GLU A 39 3.92 -13.48 0.29
N GLY A 40 2.78 -14.05 -0.12
CA GLY A 40 1.62 -14.25 0.73
C GLY A 40 1.13 -12.98 1.42
N GLU A 41 1.05 -13.02 2.75
CA GLU A 41 0.56 -11.93 3.59
C GLU A 41 1.58 -10.81 3.83
N ASN A 42 2.84 -11.01 3.42
CA ASN A 42 3.84 -9.94 3.45
C ASN A 42 3.51 -8.85 2.42
N ILE A 43 2.70 -9.17 1.41
CA ILE A 43 2.18 -8.20 0.44
C ILE A 43 1.09 -7.34 1.13
N PRO A 44 1.19 -5.99 1.09
CA PRO A 44 0.18 -5.11 1.68
C PRO A 44 -1.22 -5.46 1.19
N LEU A 45 -2.20 -5.49 2.10
CA LEU A 45 -3.59 -5.85 1.74
C LEU A 45 -4.14 -5.02 0.59
N GLY A 46 -3.91 -3.70 0.59
CA GLY A 46 -4.34 -2.83 -0.49
C GLY A 46 -3.66 -3.15 -1.83
N ALA A 47 -2.39 -3.58 -1.82
CA ALA A 47 -1.69 -4.01 -3.03
C ALA A 47 -2.30 -5.30 -3.60
N ARG A 48 -2.65 -6.28 -2.75
CA ARG A 48 -3.34 -7.50 -3.18
C ARG A 48 -4.71 -7.23 -3.82
N ILE A 49 -5.47 -6.30 -3.25
CA ILE A 49 -6.78 -5.89 -3.80
C ILE A 49 -6.59 -5.18 -5.14
N LEU A 50 -5.65 -4.23 -5.21
CA LEU A 50 -5.35 -3.48 -6.43
C LEU A 50 -4.86 -4.40 -7.55
N ALA A 51 -4.01 -5.38 -7.25
CA ALA A 51 -3.51 -6.36 -8.22
C ALA A 51 -4.66 -7.13 -8.92
N VAL A 52 -5.69 -7.52 -8.15
CA VAL A 52 -6.88 -8.17 -8.70
C VAL A 52 -7.68 -7.21 -9.57
N ALA A 53 -7.83 -5.95 -9.15
CA ALA A 53 -8.56 -4.94 -9.91
C ALA A 53 -7.85 -4.54 -11.22
N ASP A 54 -6.52 -4.52 -11.24
CA ASP A 54 -5.68 -4.15 -12.40
C ASP A 54 -5.55 -5.27 -13.45
N SER A 55 -5.88 -6.52 -13.09
CA SER A 55 -5.71 -7.70 -13.97
C SER A 55 -6.84 -7.90 -14.99
N PHE A 56 -7.82 -7.00 -15.08
CA PHE A 56 -8.99 -7.07 -15.97
C PHE A 56 -9.01 -5.91 -16.96
#